data_AF-A0A7Y8H943-F1
#
_entry.id   AF-A0A7Y8H943-F1
#
_cell.length_a   1.000
_cell.length_b   1.000
_cell.length_c   1.000
_cell.angle_alpha   90.00
_cell.angle_beta   90.00
_cell.angle_gamma   90.00
#
_symmetry.space_group_name_H-M   'P 1'
#
loop_
_entity.id
_entity.type
_entity.pdbx_description
1 polymer ?
#
loop_
_entity_poly.entity_id
_entity_poly.type
_entity_poly.pdbx_seq_one_letter_code
_entity_poly.pdbx_strand_id
1 'polypeptide(L)'
;MNQIVSPLFLILDKPTTLDKRADKERLLDKLNQQTGLYLPIEIDLKVLREIPSLLRKDGFSILLTLGFIRDRLKVIAANRRFIYGVAIDIGTTNIVASLFDLNRNQRIGHMEGA
;
A
#
# COMPACT_ATOMS: atom_id res chain seq x y z
N MET A 1 -16.70 7.33 -0.65
CA MET A 1 -15.36 7.89 -0.95
C MET A 1 -14.50 6.73 -1.41
N ASN A 2 -14.02 6.73 -2.66
CA ASN A 2 -13.00 5.75 -3.06
C ASN A 2 -11.70 6.14 -2.35
N GLN A 3 -11.17 5.24 -1.53
CA GLN A 3 -9.92 5.51 -0.82
C GLN A 3 -8.76 5.56 -1.81
N ILE A 4 -7.97 6.63 -1.75
CA ILE A 4 -6.78 6.82 -2.60
C ILE A 4 -5.65 5.85 -2.19
N VAL A 5 -5.65 5.44 -0.92
CA VAL A 5 -4.71 4.49 -0.33
C VAL A 5 -5.50 3.41 0.42
N SER A 6 -5.18 2.14 0.19
CA SER A 6 -5.85 1.00 0.83
C SER A 6 -4.86 -0.09 1.23
N PRO A 7 -5.06 -0.76 2.39
CA PRO A 7 -4.32 -1.95 2.74
C PRO A 7 -4.81 -3.16 1.94
N LEU A 8 -3.89 -4.02 1.49
CA LEU A 8 -4.21 -5.32 0.89
C LEU A 8 -3.34 -6.41 1.50
N PHE A 9 -3.98 -7.37 2.15
CA PHE A 9 -3.31 -8.56 2.67
C PHE A 9 -3.25 -9.64 1.59
N LEU A 10 -2.05 -10.19 1.37
CA LEU A 10 -1.80 -11.24 0.38
C LEU A 10 -1.11 -12.43 1.04
N ILE A 11 -1.47 -13.62 0.56
CA ILE A 11 -0.77 -14.88 0.83
C ILE A 11 -0.21 -15.37 -0.50
N LEU A 12 1.11 -15.50 -0.58
CA LEU A 12 1.84 -15.91 -1.77
C LEU A 12 2.20 -17.40 -1.66
N ASP A 13 2.27 -18.08 -2.80
CA ASP A 13 2.77 -19.45 -2.85
C ASP A 13 4.24 -19.50 -2.43
N LYS A 14 4.62 -20.46 -1.61
CA LYS A 14 6.04 -20.63 -1.22
C LYS A 14 6.87 -21.05 -2.45
N PRO A 15 8.14 -20.62 -2.56
CA PRO A 15 9.02 -21.08 -3.62
C PRO A 15 9.22 -22.59 -3.52
N THR A 16 9.32 -23.25 -4.67
CA THR A 16 9.54 -24.69 -4.76
C THR A 16 10.61 -24.97 -5.83
N THR A 17 11.04 -26.24 -5.94
CA THR A 17 11.96 -26.64 -7.02
C THR A 17 11.37 -26.44 -8.41
N LEU A 18 10.03 -26.48 -8.54
CA LEU A 18 9.29 -26.29 -9.78
C LEU A 18 8.93 -24.81 -10.03
N ASP A 19 8.82 -23.98 -8.97
CA ASP A 19 8.52 -22.55 -9.07
C ASP A 19 9.69 -21.71 -8.55
N LYS A 20 10.55 -21.29 -9.49
CA LYS A 20 11.76 -20.51 -9.25
C LYS A 20 11.59 -19.00 -9.48
N ARG A 21 10.36 -18.50 -9.61
CA ARG A 21 10.11 -17.06 -9.77
C ARG A 21 10.71 -16.28 -8.60
N ALA A 22 11.33 -15.15 -8.90
CA ALA A 22 11.81 -14.23 -7.88
C ALA A 22 10.64 -13.59 -7.11
N ASP A 23 10.94 -13.04 -5.94
CA ASP A 23 9.92 -12.57 -5.00
C ASP A 23 9.07 -11.44 -5.58
N LYS A 24 9.67 -10.61 -6.46
CA LYS A 24 8.98 -9.54 -7.16
C LYS A 24 7.91 -10.11 -8.10
N GLU A 25 8.28 -11.04 -8.97
CA GLU A 25 7.39 -11.66 -9.95
C GLU A 25 6.24 -12.38 -9.23
N ARG A 26 6.57 -13.15 -8.19
CA ARG A 26 5.58 -13.83 -7.34
C ARG A 26 4.58 -12.86 -6.71
N LEU A 27 5.04 -11.72 -6.23
CA LEU A 27 4.19 -10.67 -5.66
C LEU A 27 3.30 -10.03 -6.72
N LEU A 28 3.86 -9.66 -7.87
CA LEU A 28 3.12 -9.02 -8.95
C LEU A 28 2.03 -9.94 -9.50
N ASP A 29 2.33 -11.22 -9.70
CA ASP A 29 1.35 -12.21 -10.15
C ASP A 29 0.20 -12.33 -9.15
N LYS A 30 0.51 -12.42 -7.85
CA LYS A 30 -0.53 -12.50 -6.81
C LYS A 30 -1.35 -11.22 -6.72
N LEU A 31 -0.72 -10.06 -6.87
CA LEU A 31 -1.38 -8.76 -6.83
C LEU A 31 -2.34 -8.59 -8.01
N ASN A 32 -1.92 -8.98 -9.22
CA ASN A 32 -2.77 -8.96 -10.41
C ASN A 32 -3.98 -9.88 -10.26
N GLN A 33 -3.76 -11.12 -9.77
CA GLN A 33 -4.85 -12.06 -9.50
C GLN A 33 -5.87 -11.52 -8.50
N GLN A 34 -5.40 -10.90 -7.41
CA GLN A 34 -6.27 -10.45 -6.33
C GLN A 34 -7.04 -9.17 -6.68
N THR A 35 -6.42 -8.26 -7.42
CA THR A 35 -7.03 -6.97 -7.76
C THR A 35 -7.89 -7.06 -9.03
N GLY A 36 -7.64 -8.04 -9.92
CA GLY A 36 -8.23 -8.08 -11.26
C GLY A 36 -7.80 -6.89 -12.14
N LEU A 37 -6.85 -6.09 -11.66
CA LEU A 37 -6.35 -4.90 -12.35
C LEU A 37 -5.08 -5.27 -13.10
N TYR A 38 -5.16 -5.24 -14.43
CA TYR A 38 -3.99 -5.37 -15.31
C TYR A 38 -3.36 -4.01 -15.56
N LEU A 39 -3.14 -3.23 -14.50
CA LEU A 39 -2.49 -1.92 -14.56
C LEU A 39 -0.98 -2.08 -14.33
N PRO A 40 -0.15 -1.15 -14.84
CA PRO A 40 1.26 -1.11 -14.47
C PRO A 40 1.39 -0.93 -12.95
N ILE A 41 2.14 -1.83 -12.31
CA ILE A 41 2.43 -1.78 -10.88
C ILE A 41 3.81 -1.16 -10.66
N GLU A 42 3.86 -0.12 -9.86
CA GLU A 42 5.11 0.52 -9.41
C GLU A 42 5.42 0.11 -7.97
N ILE A 43 6.67 -0.27 -7.71
CA ILE A 43 7.17 -0.57 -6.37
C ILE A 43 8.44 0.25 -6.17
N ASP A 44 8.44 1.15 -5.18
CA ASP A 44 9.63 1.92 -4.84
C ASP A 44 10.77 0.98 -4.44
N LEU A 45 12.01 1.28 -4.87
CA LEU A 45 13.18 0.42 -4.64
C LEU A 45 13.38 0.07 -3.15
N LYS A 46 13.09 1.01 -2.25
CA LYS A 46 13.17 0.78 -0.80
C LYS A 46 12.22 -0.33 -0.36
N VAL A 47 10.97 -0.28 -0.81
CA VAL A 47 9.96 -1.32 -0.50
C VAL A 47 10.35 -2.64 -1.16
N LEU A 48 10.82 -2.60 -2.40
CA LEU A 48 11.26 -3.78 -3.14
C LEU A 48 12.37 -4.55 -2.41
N ARG A 49 13.31 -3.84 -1.78
CA ARG A 49 14.40 -4.45 -0.99
C ARG A 49 13.93 -5.10 0.31
N GLU A 50 12.81 -4.64 0.87
CA GLU A 50 12.21 -5.21 2.10
C GLU A 50 11.41 -6.49 1.80
N ILE A 51 10.80 -6.60 0.62
CA ILE A 51 9.87 -7.70 0.27
C ILE A 51 10.45 -9.11 0.54
N PRO A 52 11.68 -9.47 0.08
CA PRO A 52 12.22 -10.81 0.28
C PRO A 52 12.30 -11.23 1.76
N SER A 53 12.76 -10.33 2.64
CA SER A 53 12.92 -10.64 4.06
C SER A 53 11.56 -10.71 4.76
N LEU A 54 10.63 -9.82 4.43
CA LEU A 54 9.27 -9.82 4.97
C LEU A 54 8.52 -11.11 4.62
N LEU A 55 8.56 -11.53 3.36
CA LEU A 55 7.91 -12.78 2.93
C LEU A 55 8.45 -14.00 3.66
N ARG A 56 9.77 -14.12 3.81
CA ARG A 56 10.39 -15.27 4.50
C ARG A 56 10.06 -15.30 5.98
N LYS A 57 10.04 -14.13 6.64
CA LYS A 57 9.75 -14.00 8.07
C LYS A 57 8.31 -14.37 8.40
N ASP A 58 7.37 -13.96 7.56
CA ASP A 58 5.93 -14.08 7.83
C ASP A 58 5.27 -15.22 7.03
N GLY A 59 6.04 -16.27 6.69
CA GLY A 59 5.51 -17.49 6.08
C GLY A 59 4.88 -17.29 4.70
N PHE A 60 5.39 -16.33 3.93
CA PHE A 60 4.89 -15.86 2.62
C PHE A 60 3.53 -15.13 2.69
N SER A 61 3.19 -14.57 3.84
CA SER A 61 2.13 -13.56 3.96
C SER A 61 2.71 -12.15 3.98
N ILE A 62 1.98 -11.17 3.43
CA ILE A 62 2.40 -9.77 3.39
C ILE A 62 1.19 -8.83 3.37
N LEU A 63 1.26 -7.75 4.14
CA LEU A 63 0.31 -6.64 4.10
C LEU A 63 0.90 -5.51 3.27
N LEU A 64 0.32 -5.22 2.11
CA LEU A 64 0.73 -4.10 1.28
C LEU A 64 -0.11 -2.86 1.58
N THR A 65 0.51 -1.69 1.51
CA THR A 65 -0.20 -0.41 1.40
C THR A 65 -0.17 -0.01 -0.06
N LEU A 66 -1.33 -0.02 -0.70
CA LEU A 66 -1.51 0.30 -2.11
C LEU A 66 -2.05 1.73 -2.24
N GLY A 67 -1.64 2.43 -3.28
CA GLY A 67 -2.31 3.66 -3.70
C GLY A 67 -2.38 3.77 -5.21
N PHE A 68 -3.25 4.64 -5.70
CA PHE A 68 -3.37 4.93 -7.12
C PHE A 68 -2.68 6.25 -7.46
N ILE A 69 -1.78 6.21 -8.44
CA ILE A 69 -1.18 7.42 -9.02
C ILE A 69 -1.46 7.38 -10.52
N ARG A 70 -2.32 8.31 -10.98
CA ARG A 70 -2.77 8.38 -12.37
C ARG A 70 -3.38 7.05 -12.84
N ASP A 71 -2.70 6.37 -13.75
CA ASP A 71 -3.07 5.10 -14.39
C ASP A 71 -2.33 3.89 -13.79
N ARG A 72 -1.69 4.06 -12.62
CA ARG A 72 -0.81 3.05 -12.03
C ARG A 72 -1.19 2.71 -10.61
N LEU A 73 -1.05 1.43 -10.28
CA LEU A 73 -1.11 0.96 -8.90
C LEU A 73 0.31 1.07 -8.31
N LYS A 74 0.45 1.77 -7.18
CA LYS A 74 1.72 1.91 -6.47
C LYS A 74 1.69 1.15 -5.16
N VAL A 75 2.72 0.33 -4.94
CA VAL A 75 3.00 -0.26 -3.63
C VAL A 75 3.82 0.75 -2.82
N ILE A 76 3.15 1.43 -1.89
CA ILE A 76 3.71 2.52 -1.09
C ILE A 76 4.55 1.97 0.07
N ALA A 77 4.09 0.88 0.70
CA ALA A 77 4.76 0.27 1.83
C ALA A 77 4.37 -1.21 1.99
N ALA A 78 5.14 -1.94 2.79
CA ALA A 78 4.86 -3.31 3.19
C ALA A 78 4.89 -3.44 4.72
N ASN A 79 3.99 -4.29 5.26
CA ASN A 79 3.81 -4.59 6.67
C ASN A 79 3.71 -3.35 7.58
N ARG A 80 2.92 -2.35 7.16
CA ARG A 80 2.56 -1.20 8.00
C ARG A 80 1.14 -1.38 8.53
N ARG A 81 0.99 -1.43 9.85
CA ARG A 81 -0.31 -1.59 10.53
C ARG A 81 -1.08 -0.27 10.64
N PHE A 82 -0.35 0.83 10.79
CA PHE A 82 -0.94 2.15 10.97
C PHE A 82 -0.81 2.93 9.68
N ILE A 83 -1.96 3.21 9.06
CA ILE A 83 -2.04 3.94 7.80
C ILE A 83 -2.91 5.16 8.07
N TYR A 84 -2.30 6.34 8.02
CA TYR A 84 -2.97 7.60 8.24
C TYR A 84 -2.89 8.47 6.99
N GLY A 85 -3.89 9.32 6.82
CA GLY A 85 -3.95 10.33 5.77
C GLY A 85 -4.21 11.69 6.37
N VAL A 86 -3.71 12.74 5.73
CA VAL A 86 -4.02 14.12 6.08
C VAL A 86 -4.73 14.75 4.90
N ALA A 87 -5.92 15.31 5.15
CA ALA A 87 -6.55 16.22 4.21
C ALA A 87 -6.18 17.65 4.61
N ILE A 88 -5.62 18.41 3.68
CA ILE A 88 -5.23 19.80 3.89
C ILE A 88 -6.09 20.66 2.97
N ASP A 89 -6.84 21.57 3.55
CA ASP A 89 -7.57 22.63 2.84
C ASP A 89 -6.81 23.94 3.03
N ILE A 90 -6.39 24.54 1.90
CA ILE A 90 -5.54 25.74 1.87
C ILE A 90 -6.38 26.88 1.31
N GLY A 91 -6.93 27.69 2.22
CA GLY A 91 -7.53 28.97 1.89
C GLY A 91 -6.48 30.07 1.77
N THR A 92 -6.92 31.26 1.37
CA THR A 92 -6.06 32.46 1.32
C THR A 92 -5.63 32.96 2.69
N THR A 93 -6.41 32.69 3.74
CA THR A 93 -6.18 33.20 5.10
C THR A 93 -6.00 32.09 6.12
N ASN A 94 -6.61 30.92 5.89
CA ASN A 94 -6.59 29.81 6.84
C ASN A 94 -6.15 28.53 6.15
N ILE A 95 -5.44 27.69 6.91
CA ILE A 95 -5.14 26.31 6.55
C ILE A 95 -5.82 25.40 7.55
N VAL A 96 -6.62 24.45 7.05
CA VAL A 96 -7.24 23.41 7.86
C VAL A 96 -6.61 22.07 7.52
N ALA A 97 -6.08 21.38 8.52
CA ALA A 97 -5.55 20.03 8.38
C ALA A 97 -6.39 19.04 9.18
N SER A 98 -6.91 18.00 8.53
CA SER A 98 -7.67 16.92 9.16
C SER A 98 -6.90 15.61 9.06
N LEU A 99 -6.70 14.93 10.19
CA LEU A 99 -6.04 13.63 10.29
C LEU A 99 -7.08 12.50 10.24
N PHE A 100 -6.82 11.49 9.42
CA PHE A 100 -7.69 10.34 9.21
C PHE A 100 -6.94 9.03 9.49
N ASP A 101 -7.58 8.12 10.21
CA ASP A 101 -7.22 6.69 10.22
C ASP A 101 -7.80 6.06 8.96
N LEU A 102 -6.93 5.65 8.03
CA LEU A 102 -7.34 5.10 6.73
C LEU A 102 -7.78 3.64 6.82
N ASN A 103 -7.37 2.90 7.86
CA ASN A 103 -7.87 1.54 8.09
C ASN A 103 -9.34 1.56 8.53
N ARG A 104 -9.72 2.58 9.31
CA ARG A 104 -11.09 2.76 9.84
C ARG A 104 -11.93 3.71 9.00
N ASN A 105 -11.32 4.39 8.04
CA ASN A 105 -11.92 5.45 7.25
C ASN A 105 -12.56 6.55 8.12
N GLN A 106 -11.89 6.95 9.21
CA GLN A 106 -12.43 7.83 10.23
C GLN A 106 -11.51 9.03 10.47
N ARG A 107 -12.07 10.24 10.54
CA ARG A 107 -11.34 11.44 11.00
C ARG A 107 -11.08 11.30 12.50
N ILE A 108 -9.82 11.40 12.89
CA ILE A 108 -9.40 11.29 14.30
C ILE A 108 -9.01 12.63 14.91
N GLY A 109 -8.79 13.67 14.09
CA GLY A 109 -8.53 15.03 14.57
C GLY A 109 -8.55 16.05 13.45
N HIS A 110 -8.60 17.33 13.82
CA HIS A 110 -8.35 18.44 12.91
C HIS A 110 -7.69 19.60 13.65
N MET A 111 -6.97 20.44 12.91
CA MET A 111 -6.41 21.70 13.37
C MET A 111 -6.67 22.78 12.31
N GLU A 112 -6.80 24.01 12.77
CA GLU A 112 -6.87 25.21 11.93
C GLU A 112 -5.73 26.14 12.34
N GLY A 113 -5.00 26.65 11.36
CA GLY A 113 -3.96 27.64 11.53
C GLY A 113 -4.22 28.84 10.62
N ALA A 114 -3.84 30.02 11.09
CA ALA A 114 -3.80 31.27 10.32
C ALA A 114 -2.36 31.57 9.89
#